data_AF-A0A918HZV7-F1
#
_entry.id   AF-A0A918HZV7-F1
#
_cell.length_a   1.000
_cell.length_b   1.000
_cell.length_c   1.000
_cell.angle_alpha   90.00
_cell.angle_beta   90.00
_cell.angle_gamma   90.00
#
_symmetry.space_group_name_H-M   'P 1'
#
loop_
_entity.id
_entity.type
_entity.pdbx_description
1 polymer ?
#
loop_
_entity_poly.entity_id
_entity_poly.type
_entity_poly.pdbx_seq_one_letter_code
_entity_poly.pdbx_strand_id
1 'polypeptide(L)'
;MLEVPLWLWGAFAATVVVSLAVDLLSHRTAHVIGFKEAAAWSGLWVGLALIFGAVVFVVLGTTAGTEYTTAWLLEKSLSVDNLFVFAVIFAYFKVPRAYQHRVLFFGVIGALVFRGIFLSLGVAVVSRFTAVLFAFAAVLFYSTYKLLKDEEESFDPGKSFAVRMLRKIIPVRDEYAGAKFFVREAGKRVGTPLLAVVAAIEAADLIFAVDSVPAVLAVSDDAFIVYTSNAFAILGLRALYFMLAGLLDRFHYLSKGLAIILAFIGVKLILQASHKLISPSIPEIPSPISLAVIVVVLAGSVVLSLRRPAPTGVPEQADERRGASASTGQVKARNAPPVVDAPEPPSGSSGQGSDALPRSGRSANRPLPEKPIGAYRKEMVKMKREAPAYVCPTCRQPVPAAAHRHKTLGVFVPVWGPSACENRDCPDYRLDPRRKHAPGR
;
A
#
# COMPACT_ATOMS: atom_id res chain seq x y z
N MET A 1 34.32 8.16 11.15
CA MET A 1 34.10 8.08 9.70
C MET A 1 34.97 6.97 9.17
N LEU A 2 34.36 5.91 8.64
CA LEU A 2 35.09 4.80 8.03
C LEU A 2 35.78 5.28 6.75
N GLU A 3 37.02 4.86 6.52
CA GLU A 3 37.66 5.03 5.22
C GLU A 3 37.08 4.00 4.25
N VAL A 4 35.97 4.37 3.59
CA VAL A 4 35.27 3.48 2.67
C VAL A 4 35.91 3.56 1.28
N PRO A 5 36.37 2.43 0.70
CA PRO A 5 36.91 2.43 -0.64
C PRO A 5 35.89 2.89 -1.68
N LEU A 6 36.31 3.73 -2.64
CA LEU A 6 35.44 4.24 -3.70
C LEU A 6 34.77 3.13 -4.53
N TRP A 7 35.45 2.00 -4.71
CA TRP A 7 34.89 0.85 -5.43
C TRP A 7 33.66 0.27 -4.71
N LEU A 8 33.59 0.36 -3.38
CA LEU A 8 32.47 -0.17 -2.60
C LEU A 8 31.22 0.71 -2.77
N TRP A 9 31.40 2.04 -2.84
CA TRP A 9 30.35 2.97 -3.26
C TRP A 9 29.87 2.69 -4.69
N GLY A 10 30.80 2.45 -5.61
CA GLY A 10 30.48 2.07 -6.99
C GLY A 10 29.70 0.75 -7.07
N ALA A 11 30.12 -0.26 -6.33
CA ALA A 11 29.46 -1.56 -6.24
C ALA A 11 28.04 -1.44 -5.66
N PHE A 12 27.87 -0.64 -4.60
CA PHE A 12 26.57 -0.32 -4.05
C PHE A 12 25.66 0.37 -5.07
N ALA A 13 26.13 1.46 -5.70
CA ALA A 13 25.35 2.20 -6.69
C ALA A 13 24.94 1.31 -7.88
N ALA A 14 25.88 0.50 -8.38
CA ALA A 14 25.61 -0.48 -9.43
C ALA A 14 24.55 -1.49 -8.97
N THR A 15 24.65 -2.00 -7.74
CA THR A 15 23.67 -2.93 -7.16
C THR A 15 22.27 -2.31 -7.08
N VAL A 16 22.15 -1.05 -6.63
CA VAL A 16 20.87 -0.34 -6.58
C VAL A 16 20.29 -0.14 -7.98
N VAL A 17 21.10 0.31 -8.95
CA VAL A 17 20.65 0.52 -10.33
C VAL A 17 20.21 -0.79 -10.97
N VAL A 18 20.99 -1.86 -10.83
CA VAL A 18 20.62 -3.20 -11.34
C VAL A 18 19.36 -3.70 -10.66
N SER A 19 19.23 -3.50 -9.34
CA SER A 19 18.04 -3.87 -8.57
C SER A 19 16.78 -3.16 -9.10
N LEU A 20 16.83 -1.84 -9.25
CA LEU A 20 15.72 -1.06 -9.79
C LEU A 20 15.41 -1.43 -11.24
N ALA A 21 16.43 -1.73 -12.05
CA ALA A 21 16.24 -2.24 -13.40
C ALA A 21 15.51 -3.58 -13.37
N VAL A 22 16.01 -4.58 -12.62
CA VAL A 22 15.39 -5.91 -12.48
C VAL A 22 13.94 -5.78 -12.00
N ASP A 23 13.67 -4.92 -11.02
CA ASP A 23 12.33 -4.64 -10.50
C ASP A 23 11.40 -4.11 -11.62
N LEU A 24 11.89 -3.14 -12.40
CA LEU A 24 11.17 -2.58 -13.54
C LEU A 24 10.97 -3.62 -14.67
N LEU A 25 11.98 -4.47 -14.93
CA LEU A 25 11.95 -5.42 -16.05
C LEU A 25 11.05 -6.62 -15.78
N SER A 26 11.06 -7.12 -14.55
CA SER A 26 10.35 -8.34 -14.19
C SER A 26 8.83 -8.14 -14.10
N HIS A 27 8.38 -6.89 -13.97
CA HIS A 27 6.97 -6.57 -13.76
C HIS A 27 6.42 -5.55 -14.76
N ARG A 28 6.95 -5.56 -15.99
CA ARG A 28 6.47 -4.73 -17.10
C ARG A 28 5.03 -5.07 -17.50
N THR A 29 4.60 -6.31 -17.28
CA THR A 29 3.25 -6.79 -17.57
C THR A 29 2.37 -6.70 -16.33
N ALA A 30 1.14 -6.21 -16.50
CA ALA A 30 0.15 -6.07 -15.42
C ALA A 30 -0.41 -7.44 -14.99
N HIS A 31 0.42 -8.23 -14.29
CA HIS A 31 0.04 -9.48 -13.65
C HIS A 31 -0.16 -9.25 -12.15
N VAL A 32 -1.16 -9.92 -11.56
CA VAL A 32 -1.38 -9.91 -10.11
C VAL A 32 -0.44 -10.92 -9.47
N ILE A 33 0.62 -10.43 -8.82
CA ILE A 33 1.64 -11.25 -8.16
C ILE A 33 0.97 -12.12 -7.08
N GLY A 34 1.14 -13.43 -7.17
CA GLY A 34 0.69 -14.38 -6.15
C GLY A 34 1.60 -14.39 -4.92
N PHE A 35 1.13 -14.92 -3.79
CA PHE A 35 1.90 -14.95 -2.54
C PHE A 35 3.27 -15.65 -2.67
N LYS A 36 3.33 -16.80 -3.36
CA LYS A 36 4.58 -17.56 -3.56
C LYS A 36 5.61 -16.76 -4.37
N GLU A 37 5.16 -16.07 -5.40
CA GLU A 37 6.01 -15.22 -6.23
C GLU A 37 6.49 -14.01 -5.42
N ALA A 38 5.61 -13.35 -4.68
CA ALA A 38 5.96 -12.24 -3.79
C ALA A 38 6.97 -12.65 -2.71
N ALA A 39 6.82 -13.85 -2.13
CA ALA A 39 7.76 -14.40 -1.16
C ALA A 39 9.12 -14.71 -1.77
N ALA A 40 9.17 -15.27 -2.99
CA ALA A 40 10.42 -15.51 -3.71
C ALA A 40 11.16 -14.19 -4.01
N TRP A 41 10.45 -13.17 -4.50
CA TRP A 41 11.01 -11.83 -4.69
C TRP A 41 11.49 -11.23 -3.37
N SER A 42 10.69 -11.32 -2.30
CA SER A 42 11.08 -10.82 -0.98
C SER A 42 12.36 -11.50 -0.48
N GLY A 43 12.47 -12.82 -0.63
CA GLY A 43 13.65 -13.60 -0.29
C GLY A 43 14.88 -13.19 -1.10
N LEU A 44 14.72 -12.93 -2.41
CA LEU A 44 15.80 -12.42 -3.26
C LEU A 44 16.34 -11.08 -2.74
N TRP A 45 15.46 -10.13 -2.41
CA TRP A 45 15.85 -8.82 -1.90
C TRP A 45 16.54 -8.90 -0.52
N VAL A 46 16.01 -9.74 0.37
CA VAL A 46 16.64 -10.01 1.67
C VAL A 46 18.01 -10.67 1.48
N GLY A 47 18.12 -11.66 0.60
CA GLY A 47 19.38 -12.32 0.29
C GLY A 47 20.43 -11.34 -0.24
N LEU A 48 20.04 -10.45 -1.15
CA LEU A 48 20.93 -9.41 -1.68
C LEU A 48 21.45 -8.48 -0.56
N ALA A 49 20.57 -8.06 0.35
CA ALA A 49 20.94 -7.21 1.48
C ALA A 49 21.91 -7.91 2.46
N LEU A 50 21.70 -9.20 2.72
CA LEU A 50 22.57 -10.02 3.57
C LEU A 50 23.93 -10.28 2.92
N ILE A 51 23.96 -10.54 1.61
CA ILE A 51 25.22 -10.68 0.86
C ILE A 51 26.02 -9.39 0.93
N PHE A 52 25.39 -8.24 0.69
CA PHE A 52 26.06 -6.95 0.83
C PHE A 52 26.55 -6.71 2.26
N GLY A 53 25.75 -7.06 3.28
CA GLY A 53 26.17 -7.00 4.67
C GLY A 53 27.37 -7.88 5.01
N ALA A 54 27.44 -9.08 4.44
CA ALA A 54 28.60 -9.97 4.56
C ALA A 54 29.86 -9.35 3.91
N VAL A 55 29.71 -8.72 2.74
CA VAL A 55 30.81 -7.97 2.11
C VAL A 55 31.29 -6.84 3.01
N VAL A 56 30.36 -6.04 3.58
CA VAL A 56 30.70 -5.00 4.55
C VAL A 56 31.43 -5.58 5.77
N PHE A 57 30.95 -6.69 6.31
CA PHE A 57 31.54 -7.36 7.46
C PHE A 57 32.99 -7.81 7.21
N VAL A 58 33.27 -8.35 6.00
CA VAL A 58 34.62 -8.83 5.63
C VAL A 58 35.56 -7.67 5.26
N VAL A 59 35.06 -6.66 4.56
CA VAL A 59 35.89 -5.57 4.00
C VAL A 59 36.11 -4.42 4.98
N LEU A 60 35.06 -4.01 5.69
CA LEU A 60 35.08 -2.89 6.63
C LEU A 60 35.17 -3.33 8.10
N GLY A 61 35.15 -4.65 8.35
CA GLY A 61 35.33 -5.25 9.66
C GLY A 61 34.03 -5.56 10.39
N THR A 62 34.18 -6.25 11.53
CA THR A 62 33.06 -6.80 12.30
C THR A 62 32.13 -5.72 12.83
N THR A 63 32.67 -4.60 13.31
CA THR A 63 31.88 -3.48 13.84
C THR A 63 30.97 -2.89 12.76
N ALA A 64 31.53 -2.51 11.61
CA ALA A 64 30.77 -1.97 10.48
C ALA A 64 29.72 -2.96 9.96
N GLY A 65 30.05 -4.25 9.86
CA GLY A 65 29.10 -5.28 9.47
C GLY A 65 27.94 -5.46 10.46
N THR A 66 28.21 -5.40 11.77
CA THR A 66 27.16 -5.46 12.78
C THR A 66 26.28 -4.21 12.77
N GLU A 67 26.87 -3.02 12.59
CA GLU A 67 26.12 -1.77 12.46
C GLU A 67 25.23 -1.77 11.21
N TYR A 68 25.77 -2.18 10.05
CA TYR A 68 24.99 -2.34 8.82
C TYR A 68 23.82 -3.29 9.03
N THR A 69 24.06 -4.46 9.61
CA THR A 69 23.02 -5.48 9.79
C THR A 69 21.95 -5.00 10.77
N THR A 70 22.36 -4.32 11.84
CA THR A 70 21.45 -3.73 12.84
C THR A 70 20.60 -2.64 12.21
N ALA A 71 21.23 -1.71 11.48
CA ALA A 71 20.56 -0.60 10.80
C ALA A 71 19.61 -1.10 9.71
N TRP A 72 20.03 -2.08 8.92
CA TRP A 72 19.22 -2.71 7.88
C TRP A 72 18.01 -3.41 8.47
N LEU A 73 18.20 -4.22 9.52
CA LEU A 73 17.10 -4.97 10.15
C LEU A 73 16.11 -4.03 10.84
N LEU A 74 16.62 -3.02 11.54
CA LEU A 74 15.82 -1.97 12.17
C LEU A 74 14.96 -1.27 11.11
N GLU A 75 15.59 -0.80 10.04
CA GLU A 75 14.88 -0.14 8.97
C GLU A 75 13.87 -1.06 8.28
N LYS A 76 14.25 -2.32 8.02
CA LYS A 76 13.35 -3.28 7.40
C LYS A 76 12.09 -3.46 8.24
N SER A 77 12.24 -3.46 9.55
CA SER A 77 11.13 -3.62 10.50
C SER A 77 10.21 -2.40 10.52
N LEU A 78 10.78 -1.20 10.56
CA LEU A 78 10.01 0.05 10.49
C LEU A 78 9.31 0.21 9.14
N SER A 79 9.95 -0.22 8.05
CA SER A 79 9.37 -0.18 6.71
C SER A 79 8.14 -1.09 6.53
N VAL A 80 7.98 -2.14 7.37
CA VAL A 80 6.77 -2.98 7.38
C VAL A 80 5.56 -2.17 7.87
N ASP A 81 5.76 -1.29 8.85
CA ASP A 81 4.70 -0.41 9.36
C ASP A 81 4.23 0.57 8.27
N ASN A 82 5.17 1.05 7.47
CA ASN A 82 4.88 1.95 6.34
C ASN A 82 3.94 1.29 5.31
N LEU A 83 3.96 -0.05 5.18
CA LEU A 83 3.06 -0.78 4.28
C LEU A 83 1.59 -0.64 4.66
N PHE A 84 1.27 -0.45 5.95
CA PHE A 84 -0.11 -0.21 6.40
C PHE A 84 -0.61 1.13 5.92
N VAL A 85 0.22 2.18 6.03
CA VAL A 85 -0.14 3.50 5.52
C VAL A 85 -0.30 3.47 4.00
N PHE A 86 0.50 2.70 3.27
CA PHE A 86 0.29 2.53 1.84
C PHE A 86 -1.05 1.84 1.53
N ALA A 87 -1.42 0.80 2.27
CA ALA A 87 -2.70 0.14 2.11
C ALA A 87 -3.88 1.10 2.35
N VAL A 88 -3.78 1.96 3.38
CA VAL A 88 -4.78 2.98 3.71
C VAL A 88 -4.87 4.04 2.62
N ILE A 89 -3.74 4.52 2.11
CA ILE A 89 -3.69 5.46 0.99
C ILE A 89 -4.34 4.83 -0.25
N PHE A 90 -4.00 3.59 -0.60
CA PHE A 90 -4.60 2.91 -1.74
C PHE A 90 -6.10 2.67 -1.57
N ALA A 91 -6.56 2.33 -0.36
CA ALA A 91 -7.98 2.18 -0.06
C ALA A 91 -8.73 3.51 -0.16
N TYR A 92 -8.16 4.59 0.37
CA TYR A 92 -8.74 5.93 0.32
C TYR A 92 -8.91 6.44 -1.11
N PHE A 93 -7.86 6.34 -1.94
CA PHE A 93 -7.89 6.76 -3.34
C PHE A 93 -8.51 5.71 -4.28
N LYS A 94 -8.93 4.55 -3.75
CA LYS A 94 -9.49 3.43 -4.52
C LYS A 94 -8.61 3.01 -5.69
N VAL A 95 -7.30 2.88 -5.43
CA VAL A 95 -6.30 2.57 -6.47
C VAL A 95 -6.48 1.14 -6.97
N PRO A 96 -6.76 0.93 -8.27
CA PRO A 96 -6.83 -0.41 -8.85
C PRO A 96 -5.52 -1.18 -8.65
N ARG A 97 -5.61 -2.48 -8.31
CA ARG A 97 -4.44 -3.34 -8.03
C ARG A 97 -3.39 -3.33 -9.15
N ALA A 98 -3.82 -3.23 -10.40
CA ALA A 98 -2.93 -3.14 -11.57
C ALA A 98 -2.01 -1.91 -11.56
N TYR A 99 -2.39 -0.82 -10.88
CA TYR A 99 -1.60 0.42 -10.82
C TYR A 99 -0.80 0.58 -9.51
N GLN A 100 -1.15 -0.17 -8.46
CA GLN A 100 -0.43 -0.14 -7.18
C GLN A 100 1.06 -0.44 -7.37
N HIS A 101 1.39 -1.41 -8.22
CA HIS A 101 2.76 -1.74 -8.59
C HIS A 101 3.56 -0.52 -9.04
N ARG A 102 3.01 0.23 -10.00
CA ARG A 102 3.66 1.39 -10.58
C ARG A 102 3.83 2.48 -9.53
N VAL A 103 2.82 2.71 -8.72
CA VAL A 103 2.89 3.70 -7.65
C VAL A 103 3.98 3.34 -6.63
N LEU A 104 4.07 2.07 -6.20
CA LEU A 104 5.10 1.61 -5.28
C LEU A 104 6.50 1.74 -5.87
N PHE A 105 6.69 1.47 -7.17
CA PHE A 105 7.99 1.63 -7.83
C PHE A 105 8.49 3.08 -7.78
N PHE A 106 7.64 4.04 -8.15
CA PHE A 106 8.00 5.46 -8.03
C PHE A 106 8.14 5.89 -6.56
N GLY A 107 7.33 5.31 -5.68
CA GLY A 107 7.43 5.45 -4.22
C GLY A 107 8.81 5.06 -3.66
N VAL A 108 9.34 3.92 -4.10
CA VAL A 108 10.67 3.44 -3.67
C VAL A 108 11.77 4.37 -4.19
N ILE A 109 11.69 4.81 -5.44
CA ILE A 109 12.69 5.73 -6.00
C ILE A 109 12.68 7.06 -5.25
N GLY A 110 11.51 7.65 -5.00
CA GLY A 110 11.40 8.90 -4.24
C GLY A 110 11.88 8.72 -2.81
N ALA A 111 11.48 7.65 -2.12
CA ALA A 111 11.95 7.32 -0.78
C ALA A 111 13.48 7.21 -0.71
N LEU A 112 14.13 6.52 -1.66
CA LEU A 112 15.60 6.42 -1.72
C LEU A 112 16.29 7.79 -1.85
N VAL A 113 15.72 8.70 -2.64
CA VAL A 113 16.25 10.04 -2.85
C VAL A 113 16.04 10.90 -1.60
N PHE A 114 14.80 11.00 -1.12
CA PHE A 114 14.46 11.82 0.04
C PHE A 114 15.18 11.33 1.28
N ARG A 115 15.26 10.01 1.51
CA ARG A 115 16.06 9.47 2.59
C ARG A 115 17.54 9.74 2.44
N GLY A 116 18.10 9.66 1.23
CA GLY A 116 19.48 10.08 1.00
C GLY A 116 19.72 11.49 1.50
N ILE A 117 18.78 12.40 1.23
CA ILE A 117 18.83 13.79 1.70
C ILE A 117 18.71 13.85 3.24
N PHE A 118 17.66 13.27 3.84
CA PHE A 118 17.45 13.35 5.29
C PHE A 118 18.53 12.67 6.12
N LEU A 119 19.04 11.52 5.67
CA LEU A 119 20.12 10.81 6.33
C LEU A 119 21.42 11.59 6.25
N SER A 120 21.76 12.13 5.07
CA SER A 120 22.97 12.97 4.92
C SER A 120 22.90 14.22 5.79
N LEU A 121 21.74 14.88 5.83
CA LEU A 121 21.49 16.01 6.72
C LEU A 121 21.57 15.60 8.20
N GLY A 122 20.97 14.47 8.56
CA GLY A 122 20.96 13.94 9.91
C GLY A 122 22.36 13.61 10.41
N VAL A 123 23.17 12.90 9.63
CA VAL A 123 24.59 12.64 9.92
C VAL A 123 25.36 13.94 10.07
N ALA A 124 25.18 14.90 9.16
CA ALA A 124 25.85 16.20 9.24
C ALA A 124 25.48 16.97 10.51
N VAL A 125 24.22 16.94 10.94
CA VAL A 125 23.77 17.58 12.19
C VAL A 125 24.34 16.87 13.42
N VAL A 126 24.25 15.54 13.49
CA VAL A 126 24.78 14.74 14.62
C VAL A 126 26.28 14.91 14.77
N SER A 127 27.03 14.95 13.67
CA SER A 127 28.48 15.13 13.69
C SER A 127 28.93 16.49 14.27
N ARG A 128 28.07 17.51 14.23
CA ARG A 128 28.37 18.86 14.72
C ARG A 128 27.74 19.16 16.08
N PHE A 129 26.58 18.59 16.35
CA PHE A 129 25.76 18.91 17.52
C PHE A 129 25.27 17.64 18.21
N THR A 130 26.12 17.00 19.00
CA THR A 130 25.76 15.77 19.73
C THR A 130 24.53 15.93 20.63
N ALA A 131 24.24 17.14 21.11
CA ALA A 131 23.05 17.42 21.92
C ALA A 131 21.73 17.14 21.16
N VAL A 132 21.76 17.13 19.82
CA VAL A 132 20.60 16.76 18.99
C VAL A 132 20.12 15.33 19.27
N LEU A 133 21.02 14.44 19.73
CA LEU A 133 20.67 13.06 20.07
C LEU A 133 19.62 12.99 21.20
N PHE A 134 19.59 13.94 22.12
CA PHE A 134 18.53 14.04 23.13
C PHE A 134 17.18 14.42 22.52
N ALA A 135 17.17 15.34 21.54
CA ALA A 135 15.95 15.71 20.83
C ALA A 135 15.42 14.54 19.99
N PHE A 136 16.32 13.82 19.33
CA PHE A 136 16.02 12.57 18.62
C PHE A 136 15.46 11.49 19.54
N ALA A 137 16.04 11.30 20.73
CA ALA A 137 15.47 10.39 21.73
C ALA A 137 14.06 10.82 22.16
N ALA A 138 13.83 12.12 22.38
CA ALA A 138 12.50 12.64 22.74
C ALA A 138 11.45 12.37 21.65
N VAL A 139 11.82 12.51 20.37
CA VAL A 139 10.96 12.12 19.24
C VAL A 139 10.63 10.63 19.30
N LEU A 140 11.62 9.75 19.51
CA LEU A 140 11.37 8.31 19.61
C LEU A 140 10.46 7.92 20.78
N PHE A 141 10.61 8.56 21.93
CA PHE A 141 9.71 8.33 23.07
C PHE A 141 8.29 8.83 22.80
N TYR A 142 8.16 9.97 22.13
CA TYR A 142 6.85 10.48 21.70
C TYR A 142 6.16 9.49 20.76
N SER A 143 6.87 8.98 19.76
CA SER A 143 6.33 8.01 18.80
C SER A 143 6.00 6.67 19.45
N THR A 144 6.84 6.20 20.37
CA THR A 144 6.55 5.03 21.22
C THR A 144 5.27 5.23 22.01
N TYR A 145 5.13 6.37 22.68
CA TYR A 145 3.95 6.67 23.49
C TYR A 145 2.67 6.73 22.63
N LYS A 146 2.73 7.39 21.47
CA LYS A 146 1.62 7.45 20.51
C LYS A 146 1.20 6.04 20.06
N LEU A 147 2.17 5.19 19.74
CA LEU A 147 1.95 3.82 19.27
C LEU A 147 1.36 2.92 20.36
N LEU A 148 1.80 3.05 21.62
CA LEU A 148 1.28 2.25 22.74
C LEU A 148 -0.13 2.63 23.17
N LYS A 149 -0.52 3.89 22.98
CA LYS A 149 -1.84 4.38 23.35
C LYS A 149 -2.95 3.99 22.38
N ASP A 150 -2.62 3.32 21.28
CA ASP A 150 -3.52 3.14 20.14
C ASP A 150 -4.16 4.47 19.68
N GLU A 151 -3.55 5.61 20.03
CA GLU A 151 -3.91 6.97 19.58
C GLU A 151 -3.29 7.17 18.19
N GLU A 152 -3.59 6.24 17.29
CA GLU A 152 -3.38 6.46 15.87
C GLU A 152 -4.47 7.42 15.41
N GLU A 153 -4.12 8.70 15.33
CA GLU A 153 -4.84 9.63 14.47
C GLU A 153 -5.08 8.90 13.15
N SER A 154 -6.35 8.68 12.80
CA SER A 154 -6.70 8.16 11.49
C SER A 154 -6.03 9.05 10.45
N PHE A 155 -4.95 8.56 9.84
CA PHE A 155 -4.25 9.27 8.77
C PHE A 155 -5.27 9.49 7.67
N ASP A 156 -5.75 10.73 7.54
CA ASP A 156 -6.72 11.12 6.51
C ASP A 156 -5.93 11.60 5.30
N PRO A 157 -5.74 10.76 4.26
CA PRO A 157 -4.89 11.11 3.13
C PRO A 157 -5.42 12.35 2.39
N GLY A 158 -6.74 12.62 2.48
CA GLY A 158 -7.38 13.80 1.89
C GLY A 158 -7.03 15.12 2.55
N LYS A 159 -6.71 15.10 3.85
CA LYS A 159 -6.28 16.29 4.61
C LYS A 159 -4.76 16.46 4.64
N SER A 160 -4.02 15.43 4.22
CA SER A 160 -2.55 15.47 4.23
C SER A 160 -2.03 16.71 3.49
N PHE A 161 -1.04 17.38 4.09
CA PHE A 161 -0.45 18.60 3.56
C PHE A 161 0.02 18.43 2.11
N ALA A 162 0.63 17.27 1.79
CA ALA A 162 1.11 16.97 0.46
C ALA A 162 0.01 16.86 -0.59
N VAL A 163 -1.11 16.18 -0.29
CA VAL A 163 -2.24 16.07 -1.23
C VAL A 163 -2.93 17.42 -1.42
N ARG A 164 -3.06 18.23 -0.36
CA ARG A 164 -3.59 19.60 -0.45
C ARG A 164 -2.68 20.50 -1.29
N MET A 165 -1.38 20.42 -1.07
CA MET A 165 -0.39 21.20 -1.80
C MET A 165 -0.37 20.79 -3.28
N LEU A 166 -0.38 19.49 -3.57
CA LEU A 166 -0.44 18.98 -4.94
C LEU A 166 -1.70 19.45 -5.66
N ARG A 167 -2.89 19.35 -5.03
CA ARG A 167 -4.16 19.85 -5.61
C ARG A 167 -4.16 21.37 -5.83
N LYS A 168 -3.38 22.11 -5.04
CA LYS A 168 -3.23 23.57 -5.19
C LYS A 168 -2.27 23.94 -6.34
N ILE A 169 -1.23 23.14 -6.57
CA ILE A 169 -0.18 23.41 -7.57
C ILE A 169 -0.54 22.81 -8.94
N ILE A 170 -1.13 21.61 -8.97
CA ILE A 170 -1.43 20.85 -10.18
C ILE A 170 -2.94 20.57 -10.24
N PRO A 171 -3.64 20.92 -11.33
CA PRO A 171 -5.02 20.49 -11.53
C PRO A 171 -5.06 18.96 -11.57
N VAL A 172 -5.80 18.33 -10.65
CA VAL A 172 -5.95 16.87 -10.59
C VAL A 172 -7.35 16.51 -11.05
N ARG A 173 -7.45 15.61 -12.04
CA ARG A 173 -8.73 15.02 -12.47
C ARG A 173 -9.21 13.97 -11.47
N ASP A 174 -10.53 13.75 -11.38
CA ASP A 174 -11.11 12.80 -10.42
C ASP A 174 -11.03 11.33 -10.88
N GLU A 175 -10.86 11.08 -12.18
CA GLU A 175 -10.87 9.73 -12.75
C GLU A 175 -9.48 9.22 -13.15
N TYR A 176 -9.26 7.90 -13.08
CA TYR A 176 -8.02 7.28 -13.52
C TYR A 176 -7.87 7.31 -15.05
N ALA A 177 -6.66 7.58 -15.55
CA ALA A 177 -6.34 7.70 -16.98
C ALA A 177 -5.46 6.54 -17.47
N GLY A 178 -5.80 5.31 -17.06
CA GLY A 178 -4.86 4.20 -17.14
C GLY A 178 -3.67 4.42 -16.18
N ALA A 179 -2.49 3.95 -16.57
CA ALA A 179 -1.26 4.06 -15.78
C ALA A 179 -0.47 5.37 -15.97
N LYS A 180 -1.05 6.38 -16.64
CA LYS A 180 -0.38 7.67 -16.90
C LYS A 180 -0.45 8.57 -15.68
N PHE A 181 0.64 9.25 -15.33
CA PHE A 181 0.64 10.24 -14.24
C PHE A 181 0.11 11.61 -14.67
N PHE A 182 0.31 11.96 -15.94
CA PHE A 182 -0.15 13.19 -16.54
C PHE A 182 -0.94 12.90 -17.80
N VAL A 183 -1.96 13.71 -18.03
CA VAL A 183 -2.72 13.74 -19.27
C VAL A 183 -2.77 15.17 -19.79
N ARG A 184 -2.96 15.32 -21.10
CA ARG A 184 -3.23 16.62 -21.71
C ARG A 184 -4.73 16.75 -21.90
N GLU A 185 -5.32 17.75 -21.25
CA GLU A 185 -6.74 18.11 -21.40
C GLU A 185 -6.80 19.61 -21.71
N ALA A 186 -7.57 19.98 -22.74
CA ALA A 186 -7.71 21.37 -23.19
C ALA A 186 -6.37 22.15 -23.33
N GLY A 187 -5.33 21.50 -23.87
CA GLY A 187 -4.01 22.10 -24.07
C GLY A 187 -3.14 22.25 -22.82
N LYS A 188 -3.64 21.90 -21.62
CA LYS A 188 -2.91 21.97 -20.34
C LYS A 188 -2.54 20.57 -19.84
N ARG A 189 -1.40 20.44 -19.15
CA ARG A 189 -1.02 19.19 -18.46
C ARG A 189 -1.78 19.11 -17.13
N VAL A 190 -2.58 18.07 -16.98
CA VAL A 190 -3.40 17.78 -15.80
C VAL A 190 -2.84 16.53 -15.13
N GLY A 191 -2.68 16.58 -13.81
CA GLY A 191 -2.25 15.44 -13.00
C GLY A 191 -3.37 14.43 -12.84
N THR A 192 -3.04 13.15 -12.84
CA THR A 192 -4.00 12.07 -12.55
C THR A 192 -4.04 11.74 -11.06
N PRO A 193 -5.07 11.02 -10.58
CA PRO A 193 -5.11 10.53 -9.20
C PRO A 193 -3.85 9.72 -8.82
N LEU A 194 -3.24 8.99 -9.76
CA LEU A 194 -2.01 8.22 -9.47
C LEU A 194 -0.85 9.11 -9.03
N LEU A 195 -0.74 10.34 -9.55
CA LEU A 195 0.28 11.28 -9.11
C LEU A 195 0.04 11.73 -7.66
N ALA A 196 -1.23 11.96 -7.30
CA ALA A 196 -1.61 12.29 -5.94
C ALA A 196 -1.33 11.16 -4.96
N VAL A 197 -1.52 9.91 -5.40
CA VAL A 197 -1.22 8.73 -4.59
C VAL A 197 0.29 8.60 -4.36
N VAL A 198 1.12 8.75 -5.40
CA VAL A 198 2.60 8.75 -5.25
C VAL A 198 3.01 9.85 -4.27
N ALA A 199 2.53 11.08 -4.46
CA ALA A 199 2.86 12.19 -3.56
C ALA A 199 2.41 11.94 -2.11
N ALA A 200 1.26 11.29 -1.89
CA ALA A 200 0.80 10.93 -0.56
C ALA A 200 1.71 9.87 0.10
N ILE A 201 2.20 8.90 -0.68
CA ILE A 201 3.13 7.87 -0.21
C ILE A 201 4.48 8.48 0.14
N GLU A 202 5.04 9.32 -0.72
CA GLU A 202 6.29 10.05 -0.43
C GLU A 202 6.17 10.92 0.82
N ALA A 203 5.03 11.58 1.00
CA ALA A 203 4.79 12.39 2.18
C ALA A 203 4.63 11.55 3.45
N ALA A 204 4.01 10.38 3.36
CA ALA A 204 3.95 9.44 4.46
C ALA A 204 5.34 8.91 4.82
N ASP A 205 6.15 8.53 3.84
CA ASP A 205 7.54 8.10 4.07
C ASP A 205 8.38 9.20 4.73
N LEU A 206 8.20 10.46 4.31
CA LEU A 206 8.81 11.61 4.97
C LEU A 206 8.39 11.77 6.43
N ILE A 207 7.10 11.56 6.74
CA ILE A 207 6.63 11.59 8.13
C ILE A 207 7.29 10.46 8.93
N PHE A 208 7.40 9.26 8.36
CA PHE A 208 8.08 8.12 8.99
C PHE A 208 9.60 8.28 9.11
N ALA A 209 10.21 9.11 8.26
CA ALA A 209 11.63 9.47 8.39
C ALA A 209 11.92 10.16 9.72
N VAL A 210 10.92 10.83 10.33
CA VAL A 210 11.06 11.49 11.64
C VAL A 210 11.37 10.48 12.75
N ASP A 211 10.86 9.25 12.65
CA ASP A 211 11.12 8.19 13.64
C ASP A 211 12.31 7.32 13.24
N SER A 212 12.40 6.97 11.97
CA SER A 212 13.42 6.03 11.48
C SER A 212 14.81 6.64 11.30
N VAL A 213 14.93 7.93 10.96
CA VAL A 213 16.23 8.62 10.82
C VAL A 213 16.95 8.73 12.16
N PRO A 214 16.34 9.26 13.24
CA PRO A 214 16.93 9.19 14.57
C PRO A 214 17.36 7.78 14.99
N ALA A 215 16.51 6.80 14.71
CA ALA A 215 16.74 5.43 15.13
C ALA A 215 17.96 4.80 14.43
N VAL A 216 18.13 5.04 13.12
CA VAL A 216 19.29 4.52 12.38
C VAL A 216 20.59 5.26 12.76
N LEU A 217 20.51 6.56 13.04
CA LEU A 217 21.67 7.34 13.52
C LEU A 217 22.11 6.96 14.94
N ALA A 218 21.23 6.32 15.72
CA ALA A 218 21.58 5.68 16.99
C ALA A 218 22.38 4.38 16.82
N VAL A 219 22.35 3.79 15.62
CA VAL A 219 23.09 2.56 15.31
C VAL A 219 24.46 2.89 14.78
N SER A 220 24.56 3.84 13.85
CA SER A 220 25.82 4.27 13.25
C SER A 220 25.73 5.74 12.86
N ASP A 221 26.83 6.48 13.02
CA ASP A 221 27.00 7.84 12.49
C ASP A 221 27.78 7.86 11.16
N ASP A 222 28.11 6.68 10.62
CA ASP A 222 28.78 6.55 9.33
C ASP A 222 27.78 6.63 8.16
N ALA A 223 27.98 7.61 7.29
CA ALA A 223 27.07 7.89 6.18
C ALA A 223 26.94 6.70 5.19
N PHE A 224 28.01 5.93 4.98
CA PHE A 224 27.95 4.78 4.10
C PHE A 224 27.09 3.68 4.71
N ILE A 225 27.32 3.33 5.98
CA ILE A 225 26.54 2.30 6.68
C ILE A 225 25.07 2.69 6.77
N VAL A 226 24.79 3.94 7.15
CA VAL A 226 23.44 4.46 7.28
C VAL A 226 22.72 4.48 5.94
N TYR A 227 23.35 4.98 4.87
CA TYR A 227 22.68 5.07 3.56
C TYR A 227 22.46 3.70 2.90
N THR A 228 23.49 2.84 2.89
CA THR A 228 23.42 1.55 2.21
C THR A 228 22.43 0.60 2.89
N SER A 229 22.48 0.51 4.23
CA SER A 229 21.57 -0.36 4.99
C SER A 229 20.10 0.04 4.80
N ASN A 230 19.84 1.34 4.74
CA ASN A 230 18.52 1.90 4.50
C ASN A 230 18.01 1.64 3.07
N ALA A 231 18.88 1.86 2.09
CA ALA A 231 18.55 1.58 0.69
C ALA A 231 18.16 0.10 0.51
N PHE A 232 18.96 -0.83 1.04
CA PHE A 232 18.65 -2.27 0.96
C PHE A 232 17.41 -2.67 1.76
N ALA A 233 17.03 -1.93 2.80
CA ALA A 233 15.80 -2.18 3.53
C ALA A 233 14.56 -1.80 2.72
N ILE A 234 14.62 -0.67 1.99
CA ILE A 234 13.52 -0.17 1.15
C ILE A 234 13.46 -0.93 -0.19
N LEU A 235 14.58 -1.41 -0.71
CA LEU A 235 14.59 -2.32 -1.85
C LEU A 235 13.76 -3.58 -1.51
N GLY A 236 12.85 -3.94 -2.43
CA GLY A 236 11.92 -5.06 -2.24
C GLY A 236 10.68 -4.77 -1.39
N LEU A 237 10.47 -3.52 -0.93
CA LEU A 237 9.24 -3.08 -0.26
C LEU A 237 7.98 -3.42 -1.07
N ARG A 238 8.07 -3.33 -2.41
CA ARG A 238 7.01 -3.71 -3.34
C ARG A 238 6.64 -5.20 -3.25
N ALA A 239 7.63 -6.09 -3.26
CA ALA A 239 7.41 -7.52 -3.09
C ALA A 239 6.82 -7.83 -1.72
N LEU A 240 7.34 -7.15 -0.69
CA LEU A 240 6.85 -7.27 0.68
C LEU A 240 5.39 -6.81 0.81
N TYR A 241 5.00 -5.71 0.16
CA TYR A 241 3.62 -5.24 0.13
C TYR A 241 2.67 -6.31 -0.41
N PHE A 242 2.96 -6.91 -1.57
CA PHE A 242 2.08 -7.95 -2.14
C PHE A 242 2.10 -9.25 -1.34
N MET A 243 3.20 -9.56 -0.65
CA MET A 243 3.28 -10.68 0.27
C MET A 243 2.41 -10.44 1.52
N LEU A 244 2.46 -9.23 2.07
CA LEU A 244 1.90 -8.90 3.38
C LEU A 244 0.47 -8.36 3.31
N ALA A 245 0.02 -7.80 2.18
CA ALA A 245 -1.30 -7.19 2.02
C ALA A 245 -2.47 -8.14 2.37
N GLY A 246 -2.29 -9.45 2.21
CA GLY A 246 -3.27 -10.48 2.61
C GLY A 246 -3.08 -11.05 4.02
N LEU A 247 -2.01 -10.64 4.71
CA LEU A 247 -1.64 -11.08 6.06
C LEU A 247 -1.71 -9.93 7.08
N LEU A 248 -2.04 -8.71 6.67
CA LEU A 248 -2.04 -7.51 7.52
C LEU A 248 -2.84 -7.77 8.80
N ASP A 249 -4.05 -8.33 8.72
CA ASP A 249 -4.89 -8.60 9.91
C ASP A 249 -4.26 -9.61 10.91
N ARG A 250 -3.25 -10.38 10.50
CA ARG A 250 -2.59 -11.40 11.34
C ARG A 250 -1.43 -10.85 12.17
N PHE A 251 -0.94 -9.63 11.91
CA PHE A 251 0.26 -9.06 12.54
C PHE A 251 -0.01 -8.07 13.70
N HIS A 252 -1.01 -8.34 14.56
CA HIS A 252 -1.41 -7.45 15.67
C HIS A 252 -0.38 -7.17 16.75
N TYR A 253 0.60 -8.04 16.93
CA TYR A 253 1.68 -7.80 17.90
C TYR A 253 2.91 -7.14 17.28
N LEU A 254 2.92 -6.88 15.97
CA LEU A 254 4.07 -6.27 15.29
C LEU A 254 4.23 -4.80 15.71
N SER A 255 3.17 -4.01 15.71
CA SER A 255 3.19 -2.60 16.15
C SER A 255 3.69 -2.47 17.59
N LYS A 256 3.29 -3.40 18.48
CA LYS A 256 3.80 -3.45 19.86
C LYS A 256 5.29 -3.79 19.93
N GLY A 257 5.77 -4.69 19.06
CA GLY A 257 7.19 -4.98 18.93
C GLY A 257 8.01 -3.78 18.47
N LEU A 258 7.49 -3.05 17.48
CA LEU A 258 8.11 -1.80 17.00
C LEU A 258 8.17 -0.74 18.10
N ALA A 259 7.10 -0.57 18.89
CA ALA A 259 7.12 0.33 20.04
C ALA A 259 8.24 -0.01 21.04
N ILE A 260 8.41 -1.29 21.36
CA ILE A 260 9.49 -1.75 22.26
C ILE A 260 10.87 -1.43 21.67
N ILE A 261 11.06 -1.66 20.37
CA ILE A 261 12.31 -1.36 19.67
C ILE A 261 12.60 0.14 19.66
N LEU A 262 11.60 0.98 19.35
CA LEU A 262 11.74 2.44 19.35
C LEU A 262 12.09 2.97 20.75
N ALA A 263 11.42 2.46 21.79
CA ALA A 263 11.72 2.81 23.17
C ALA A 263 13.16 2.46 23.54
N PHE A 264 13.58 1.24 23.22
CA PHE A 264 14.94 0.76 23.46
C PHE A 264 15.98 1.63 22.76
N ILE A 265 15.74 2.02 21.51
CA ILE A 265 16.64 2.87 20.75
C ILE A 265 16.65 4.31 21.30
N GLY A 266 15.52 4.82 21.78
CA GLY A 266 15.44 6.10 22.50
C GLY A 266 16.33 6.11 23.74
N VAL A 267 16.31 5.02 24.52
CA VAL A 267 17.22 4.84 25.66
C VAL A 267 18.67 4.78 25.20
N LYS A 268 18.98 4.01 24.14
CA LYS A 268 20.33 3.93 23.56
C LYS A 268 20.85 5.32 23.16
N LEU A 269 20.02 6.14 22.51
CA LEU A 269 20.39 7.52 22.13
C LEU A 269 20.73 8.39 23.33
N ILE A 270 19.95 8.33 24.41
CA ILE A 270 20.24 9.08 25.65
C ILE A 270 21.58 8.65 26.23
N LEU A 271 21.83 7.34 26.32
CA LEU A 271 23.10 6.81 26.84
C LEU A 271 24.28 7.26 25.98
N GLN A 272 24.16 7.16 24.65
CA GLN A 272 25.19 7.60 23.71
C GLN A 272 25.45 9.11 23.79
N ALA A 273 24.40 9.92 23.88
CA ALA A 273 24.52 11.37 24.05
C ALA A 273 25.20 11.72 25.38
N SER A 274 24.81 11.03 26.46
CA SER A 274 25.34 11.25 27.81
C SER A 274 26.80 10.83 27.94
N HIS A 275 27.18 9.71 27.30
CA HIS A 275 28.57 9.26 27.23
C HIS A 275 29.45 10.30 26.53
N LYS A 276 28.99 10.88 25.41
CA LYS A 276 29.72 11.88 24.63
C LYS A 276 29.74 13.28 25.27
N LEU A 277 28.71 13.69 26.02
CA LEU A 277 28.57 15.07 26.53
C LEU A 277 28.80 15.25 28.04
N ILE A 278 28.44 14.26 28.85
CA ILE A 278 28.45 14.39 30.32
C ILE A 278 29.71 13.73 30.89
N SER A 279 29.89 12.43 30.65
CA SER A 279 31.03 11.69 31.16
C SER A 279 31.23 10.38 30.42
N PRO A 280 32.49 10.01 30.07
CA PRO A 280 32.80 8.71 29.47
C PRO A 280 32.55 7.53 30.43
N SER A 281 32.25 7.80 31.71
CA SER A 281 31.86 6.80 32.71
C SER A 281 30.52 6.12 32.40
N ILE A 282 29.66 6.75 31.59
CA ILE A 282 28.32 6.25 31.29
C ILE A 282 28.44 5.15 30.23
N PRO A 283 27.95 3.92 30.45
CA PRO A 283 28.10 2.85 29.48
C PRO A 283 27.26 3.10 28.22
N GLU A 284 27.86 2.92 27.05
CA GLU A 284 27.14 2.84 25.77
C GLU A 284 26.64 1.41 25.52
N ILE A 285 25.55 1.27 24.77
CA ILE A 285 25.01 -0.05 24.39
C ILE A 285 25.69 -0.49 23.08
N PRO A 286 26.48 -1.58 23.08
CA PRO A 286 27.12 -2.10 21.88
C PRO A 286 26.10 -2.51 20.80
N SER A 287 26.50 -2.35 19.54
CA SER A 287 25.69 -2.74 18.37
C SER A 287 25.26 -4.22 18.37
N PRO A 288 26.10 -5.21 18.77
CA PRO A 288 25.67 -6.61 18.86
C PRO A 288 24.52 -6.84 19.86
N ILE A 289 24.54 -6.15 21.00
CA ILE A 289 23.45 -6.22 21.99
C ILE A 289 22.18 -5.60 21.41
N SER A 290 22.31 -4.46 20.72
CA SER A 290 21.19 -3.82 20.03
C SER A 290 20.55 -4.74 18.98
N LEU A 291 21.38 -5.40 18.16
CA LEU A 291 20.96 -6.37 17.17
C LEU A 291 20.20 -7.53 17.82
N ALA A 292 20.75 -8.10 18.89
CA ALA A 292 20.13 -9.22 19.60
C ALA A 292 18.75 -8.84 20.16
N VAL A 293 18.63 -7.68 20.80
CA VAL A 293 17.35 -7.17 21.31
C VAL A 293 16.34 -7.00 20.18
N ILE A 294 16.74 -6.37 19.07
CA ILE A 294 15.86 -6.17 17.90
C ILE A 294 15.39 -7.51 17.35
N VAL A 295 16.31 -8.46 17.12
CA VAL A 295 15.96 -9.80 16.61
C VAL A 295 15.00 -10.52 17.54
N VAL A 296 15.25 -10.51 18.85
CA VAL A 296 14.40 -11.19 19.85
C VAL A 296 13.00 -10.57 19.89
N VAL A 297 12.91 -9.24 19.90
CA VAL A 297 11.62 -8.55 19.94
C VAL A 297 10.83 -8.79 18.65
N LEU A 298 11.46 -8.69 17.48
CA LEU A 298 10.79 -8.94 16.20
C LEU A 298 10.34 -10.39 16.07
N ALA A 299 11.23 -11.35 16.34
CA ALA A 299 10.90 -12.76 16.28
C ALA A 299 9.79 -13.11 17.28
N GLY A 300 9.87 -12.58 18.51
CA GLY A 300 8.85 -12.74 19.53
C GLY A 300 7.50 -12.18 19.09
N SER A 301 7.46 -10.96 18.54
CA SER A 301 6.24 -10.34 18.01
C SER A 301 5.65 -11.13 16.86
N VAL A 302 6.46 -11.59 15.90
CA VAL A 302 6.00 -12.40 14.76
C VAL A 302 5.44 -13.74 15.25
N VAL A 303 6.18 -14.46 16.10
CA VAL A 303 5.76 -15.77 16.63
C VAL A 303 4.48 -15.64 17.45
N LEU A 304 4.37 -14.62 18.32
CA LEU A 304 3.18 -14.38 19.12
C LEU A 304 1.97 -14.04 18.24
N SER A 305 2.18 -13.25 17.19
CA SER A 305 1.12 -12.89 16.25
C SER A 305 0.63 -14.07 15.41
N LEU A 306 1.53 -14.97 15.01
CA LEU A 306 1.15 -16.21 14.31
C LEU A 306 0.44 -17.21 15.22
N ARG A 307 0.82 -17.29 16.51
CA ARG A 307 0.19 -18.19 17.48
C ARG A 307 -1.16 -17.71 17.99
N ARG A 308 -1.41 -16.41 17.98
CA ARG A 308 -2.68 -15.79 18.40
C ARG A 308 -3.23 -14.91 17.28
N PRO A 309 -3.83 -15.51 16.22
CA PRO A 309 -4.54 -14.74 15.21
C PRO A 309 -5.63 -13.88 15.87
N ALA A 310 -5.83 -12.65 15.40
CA ALA A 310 -6.89 -11.80 15.89
C ALA A 310 -8.26 -12.51 15.74
N PRO A 311 -9.20 -12.35 16.69
CA PRO A 311 -10.54 -12.90 16.54
C PRO A 311 -11.17 -12.30 15.28
N THR A 312 -11.30 -13.11 14.23
CA THR A 312 -11.90 -12.71 12.96
C THR A 312 -13.36 -12.35 13.17
N GLY A 313 -13.66 -11.05 13.11
CA GLY A 313 -15.02 -10.51 13.11
C GLY A 313 -15.69 -10.52 11.73
N VAL A 314 -15.44 -11.54 10.89
CA VAL A 314 -16.19 -11.77 9.65
C VAL A 314 -16.20 -13.29 9.36
N PRO A 315 -17.37 -13.92 9.11
CA PRO A 315 -17.43 -15.29 8.63
C PRO A 315 -16.80 -15.36 7.23
N GLU A 316 -15.83 -16.27 7.10
CA GLU A 316 -15.22 -16.65 5.84
C GLU A 316 -16.31 -17.11 4.86
N GLN A 317 -16.54 -16.34 3.80
CA GLN A 317 -17.22 -16.82 2.60
C GLN A 317 -16.30 -17.79 1.87
N ALA A 318 -16.09 -18.95 2.49
CA ALA A 318 -15.66 -20.14 1.79
C ALA A 318 -16.91 -20.93 1.40
N ASP A 319 -16.96 -21.24 0.10
CA ASP A 319 -17.78 -22.28 -0.52
C ASP A 319 -19.16 -21.92 -1.10
N GLU A 320 -19.15 -21.04 -2.11
CA GLU A 320 -20.23 -20.99 -3.12
C GLU A 320 -19.79 -21.55 -4.48
N ARG A 321 -18.72 -22.37 -4.51
CA ARG A 321 -18.23 -23.06 -5.73
C ARG A 321 -18.34 -24.59 -5.70
N ARG A 322 -18.90 -25.20 -4.66
CA ARG A 322 -19.20 -26.65 -4.62
C ARG A 322 -20.69 -27.03 -4.65
N GLY A 323 -21.61 -26.09 -4.86
CA GLY A 323 -23.05 -26.34 -4.87
C GLY A 323 -23.74 -26.47 -6.25
N ALA A 324 -23.02 -26.39 -7.36
CA ALA A 324 -23.61 -26.37 -8.71
C ALA A 324 -23.21 -27.59 -9.58
N SER A 325 -23.14 -28.78 -8.98
CA SER A 325 -23.03 -30.04 -9.73
C SER A 325 -23.60 -31.21 -8.91
N ALA A 326 -24.87 -31.13 -8.52
CA ALA A 326 -25.62 -32.28 -8.00
C ALA A 326 -27.12 -31.96 -7.87
N SER A 327 -27.83 -31.77 -9.00
CA SER A 327 -29.29 -31.94 -9.04
C SER A 327 -29.82 -32.05 -10.48
N THR A 328 -29.34 -33.04 -11.22
CA THR A 328 -30.09 -33.53 -12.39
C THR A 328 -30.76 -34.84 -11.99
N GLY A 329 -31.89 -34.70 -11.31
CA GLY A 329 -32.75 -35.80 -10.90
C GLY A 329 -34.21 -35.41 -11.09
N GLN A 330 -34.75 -35.76 -12.25
CA GLN A 330 -36.17 -35.98 -12.55
C GLN A 330 -37.19 -34.95 -12.03
N VAL A 331 -37.65 -34.07 -12.93
CA VAL A 331 -39.04 -33.62 -12.92
C VAL A 331 -39.69 -33.95 -14.26
N LYS A 332 -40.68 -34.82 -14.14
CA LYS A 332 -41.52 -35.42 -15.18
C LYS A 332 -42.49 -34.36 -15.71
N ALA A 333 -42.22 -33.81 -16.89
CA ALA A 333 -43.19 -32.96 -17.60
C ALA A 333 -44.07 -33.85 -18.51
N ARG A 334 -45.34 -33.99 -18.14
CA ARG A 334 -46.40 -34.51 -19.01
C ARG A 334 -47.07 -33.35 -19.75
N ASN A 335 -47.23 -33.54 -21.06
CA ASN A 335 -48.28 -33.06 -21.96
C ASN A 335 -48.41 -31.55 -22.24
N ALA A 336 -48.05 -31.15 -23.46
CA ALA A 336 -48.75 -30.17 -24.30
C ALA A 336 -48.41 -30.43 -25.80
N PRO A 337 -49.29 -30.10 -26.76
CA PRO A 337 -49.48 -30.81 -28.04
C PRO A 337 -48.58 -30.35 -29.21
N PRO A 338 -48.54 -31.08 -30.35
CA PRO A 338 -47.60 -30.82 -31.43
C PRO A 338 -48.07 -29.66 -32.32
N VAL A 339 -47.11 -28.82 -32.73
CA VAL A 339 -47.31 -27.80 -33.76
C VAL A 339 -46.84 -28.39 -35.10
N VAL A 340 -47.71 -28.20 -36.09
CA VAL A 340 -47.71 -28.74 -37.46
C VAL A 340 -46.72 -28.00 -38.36
N ASP A 341 -46.21 -28.75 -39.35
CA ASP A 341 -45.30 -28.38 -40.45
C ASP A 341 -45.69 -27.15 -41.27
N ALA A 342 -44.68 -26.40 -41.75
CA ALA A 342 -44.70 -25.63 -43.00
C ALA A 342 -43.27 -25.27 -43.48
N PRO A 343 -43.04 -25.06 -44.80
CA PRO A 343 -41.90 -25.62 -45.52
C PRO A 343 -40.74 -24.65 -45.85
N GLU A 344 -39.62 -25.23 -46.29
CA GLU A 344 -38.43 -24.57 -46.85
C GLU A 344 -38.72 -23.73 -48.10
N PRO A 345 -37.97 -22.63 -48.35
CA PRO A 345 -37.98 -21.95 -49.64
C PRO A 345 -36.88 -22.49 -50.59
N PRO A 346 -37.12 -22.54 -51.92
CA PRO A 346 -36.16 -23.07 -52.87
C PRO A 346 -35.16 -22.02 -53.38
N SER A 347 -34.06 -22.55 -53.90
CA SER A 347 -32.97 -21.92 -54.63
C SER A 347 -33.36 -21.31 -55.99
N GLY A 348 -32.62 -20.28 -56.43
CA GLY A 348 -32.18 -20.18 -57.83
C GLY A 348 -32.69 -19.02 -58.69
N SER A 349 -31.83 -18.01 -58.83
CA SER A 349 -31.43 -17.23 -60.04
C SER A 349 -32.36 -16.92 -61.23
N SER A 350 -32.24 -15.64 -61.67
CA SER A 350 -32.35 -15.03 -63.01
C SER A 350 -33.40 -13.90 -63.03
N GLY A 351 -33.22 -12.70 -63.57
CA GLY A 351 -32.12 -12.01 -64.26
C GLY A 351 -32.61 -10.58 -64.63
N GLN A 352 -31.68 -9.72 -65.08
CA GLN A 352 -31.87 -8.47 -65.87
C GLN A 352 -32.56 -7.28 -65.16
N GLY A 353 -31.83 -6.19 -64.86
CA GLY A 353 -31.72 -4.98 -65.70
C GLY A 353 -32.77 -3.95 -65.21
N SER A 354 -32.48 -2.75 -64.74
CA SER A 354 -31.69 -1.68 -65.36
C SER A 354 -31.52 -0.51 -64.38
N ASP A 355 -30.36 0.14 -64.49
CA ASP A 355 -30.08 1.58 -64.34
C ASP A 355 -30.10 2.33 -62.99
N ALA A 356 -28.98 3.05 -62.84
CA ALA A 356 -28.75 4.31 -62.14
C ALA A 356 -28.44 4.30 -60.62
N LEU A 357 -27.14 4.23 -60.30
CA LEU A 357 -26.56 5.00 -59.20
C LEU A 357 -25.08 5.38 -59.48
N PRO A 358 -24.66 6.62 -59.18
CA PRO A 358 -23.35 7.13 -59.54
C PRO A 358 -22.24 6.77 -58.53
N ARG A 359 -21.01 6.88 -59.05
CA ARG A 359 -19.70 6.72 -58.40
C ARG A 359 -19.42 7.71 -57.26
N SER A 360 -18.33 7.39 -56.55
CA SER A 360 -17.50 8.22 -55.66
C SER A 360 -18.02 8.29 -54.22
N GLY A 361 -17.21 8.17 -53.16
CA GLY A 361 -15.83 8.59 -52.99
C GLY A 361 -15.81 9.58 -51.81
N ARG A 362 -14.90 9.37 -50.85
CA ARG A 362 -14.50 10.31 -49.77
C ARG A 362 -15.61 11.03 -48.98
N SER A 363 -15.72 10.72 -47.68
CA SER A 363 -16.12 11.73 -46.68
C SER A 363 -15.66 11.25 -45.30
N ALA A 364 -14.57 11.80 -44.78
CA ALA A 364 -14.54 13.02 -43.96
C ALA A 364 -14.86 12.74 -42.49
N ASN A 365 -13.87 13.07 -41.64
CA ASN A 365 -14.05 13.38 -40.23
C ASN A 365 -15.38 14.11 -40.01
N ARG A 366 -16.33 13.46 -39.36
CA ARG A 366 -17.50 14.11 -38.77
C ARG A 366 -17.28 14.13 -37.26
N PRO A 367 -17.26 15.32 -36.61
CA PRO A 367 -17.33 15.38 -35.16
C PRO A 367 -18.65 14.74 -34.70
N LEU A 368 -18.58 13.93 -33.64
CA LEU A 368 -19.78 13.48 -32.93
C LEU A 368 -20.55 14.71 -32.44
N PRO A 369 -21.89 14.74 -32.55
CA PRO A 369 -22.67 15.89 -32.11
C PRO A 369 -22.50 16.09 -30.60
N GLU A 370 -22.10 17.30 -30.20
CA GLU A 370 -22.05 17.73 -28.81
C GLU A 370 -23.47 17.65 -28.21
N LYS A 371 -23.71 16.68 -27.33
CA LYS A 371 -24.94 16.64 -26.55
C LYS A 371 -24.93 17.80 -25.54
N PRO A 372 -26.04 18.54 -25.37
CA PRO A 372 -26.14 19.59 -24.38
C PRO A 372 -25.93 19.04 -22.96
N ILE A 373 -25.28 19.83 -22.10
CA ILE A 373 -24.84 19.50 -20.73
C ILE A 373 -25.96 18.86 -19.86
N GLY A 374 -27.24 19.13 -20.17
CA GLY A 374 -28.39 18.51 -19.50
C GLY A 374 -28.58 17.01 -19.76
N ALA A 375 -28.05 16.45 -20.85
CA ALA A 375 -28.16 15.03 -21.18
C ALA A 375 -27.26 14.16 -20.28
N TYR A 376 -26.06 14.64 -19.96
CA TYR A 376 -25.13 13.99 -19.03
C TYR A 376 -25.69 13.91 -17.61
N ARG A 377 -26.48 14.90 -17.18
CA ARG A 377 -27.16 14.87 -15.87
C ARG A 377 -28.17 13.72 -15.76
N LYS A 378 -28.90 13.41 -16.85
CA LYS A 378 -29.87 12.30 -16.85
C LYS A 378 -29.18 10.93 -16.89
N GLU A 379 -28.08 10.78 -17.62
CA GLU A 379 -27.27 9.56 -17.61
C GLU A 379 -26.53 9.35 -16.28
N MET A 380 -26.04 10.40 -15.63
CA MET A 380 -25.43 10.32 -14.29
C MET A 380 -26.43 9.92 -13.19
N VAL A 381 -27.69 10.37 -13.28
CA VAL A 381 -28.77 9.89 -12.38
C VAL A 381 -29.11 8.42 -12.67
N LYS A 382 -29.00 7.99 -13.93
CA LYS A 382 -29.24 6.59 -14.34
C LYS A 382 -28.11 5.65 -13.89
N MET A 383 -26.85 6.07 -14.00
CA MET A 383 -25.67 5.31 -13.54
C MET A 383 -25.53 5.25 -12.01
N LYS A 384 -26.05 6.23 -11.26
CA LYS A 384 -26.08 6.16 -9.77
C LYS A 384 -26.94 5.00 -9.23
N ARG A 385 -27.76 4.36 -10.08
CA ARG A 385 -28.56 3.17 -9.74
C ARG A 385 -27.82 1.84 -9.96
N GLU A 386 -26.61 1.85 -10.52
CA GLU A 386 -25.84 0.65 -10.87
C GLU A 386 -24.58 0.48 -10.01
N ALA A 387 -24.60 0.95 -8.76
CA ALA A 387 -23.67 0.44 -7.75
C ALA A 387 -24.00 -1.05 -7.49
N PRO A 388 -23.02 -1.93 -7.17
CA PRO A 388 -23.32 -3.32 -6.80
C PRO A 388 -24.30 -3.28 -5.62
N ALA A 389 -25.55 -3.66 -5.89
CA ALA A 389 -26.61 -3.65 -4.89
C ALA A 389 -26.33 -4.82 -3.94
N TYR A 390 -25.78 -4.52 -2.78
CA TYR A 390 -25.83 -5.47 -1.68
C TYR A 390 -27.30 -5.77 -1.40
N VAL A 391 -27.63 -7.00 -1.07
CA VAL A 391 -29.01 -7.39 -0.73
C VAL A 391 -29.10 -7.69 0.75
N CYS A 392 -30.19 -7.28 1.38
CA CYS A 392 -30.48 -7.71 2.74
C CYS A 392 -30.65 -9.23 2.75
N PRO A 393 -29.95 -9.98 3.62
CA PRO A 393 -30.03 -11.44 3.65
C PRO A 393 -31.44 -11.96 4.00
N THR A 394 -32.22 -11.16 4.73
CA THR A 394 -33.56 -11.53 5.20
C THR A 394 -34.66 -11.19 4.19
N CYS A 395 -34.76 -9.93 3.76
CA CYS A 395 -35.85 -9.49 2.88
C CYS A 395 -35.47 -9.37 1.40
N ARG A 396 -34.20 -9.64 1.05
CA ARG A 396 -33.65 -9.58 -0.32
C ARG A 396 -33.84 -8.24 -1.05
N GLN A 397 -34.21 -7.19 -0.33
CA GLN A 397 -34.27 -5.84 -0.88
C GLN A 397 -32.85 -5.28 -1.07
N PRO A 398 -32.61 -4.48 -2.12
CA PRO A 398 -31.33 -3.83 -2.34
C PRO A 398 -31.06 -2.82 -1.24
N VAL A 399 -29.86 -2.88 -0.68
CA VAL A 399 -29.34 -1.94 0.31
C VAL A 399 -28.11 -1.23 -0.26
N PRO A 400 -27.96 0.08 -0.01
CA PRO A 400 -26.77 0.80 -0.46
C PRO A 400 -25.50 0.28 0.23
N ALA A 401 -24.36 0.46 -0.43
CA ALA A 401 -23.07 0.20 0.17
C ALA A 401 -22.80 1.25 1.25
N ALA A 402 -22.51 0.81 2.48
CA ALA A 402 -22.04 1.68 3.55
C ALA A 402 -20.57 1.35 3.89
N ALA A 403 -19.79 2.38 4.15
CA ALA A 403 -18.45 2.23 4.70
C ALA A 403 -18.55 2.03 6.21
N HIS A 404 -18.16 0.84 6.68
CA HIS A 404 -17.99 0.57 8.10
C HIS A 404 -16.51 0.76 8.46
N ARG A 405 -16.26 1.33 9.63
CA ARG A 405 -14.90 1.50 10.14
C ARG A 405 -14.46 0.20 10.80
N HIS A 406 -13.48 -0.49 10.21
CA HIS A 406 -12.86 -1.66 10.82
C HIS A 406 -11.51 -1.26 11.37
N LYS A 407 -11.23 -1.59 12.64
CA LYS A 407 -9.93 -1.33 13.26
C LYS A 407 -9.05 -2.55 13.00
N THR A 408 -8.13 -2.42 12.05
CA THR A 408 -7.09 -3.41 11.78
C THR A 408 -5.77 -2.82 12.25
N LEU A 409 -5.16 -3.44 13.26
CA LEU A 409 -3.80 -3.10 13.72
C LEU A 409 -3.60 -1.61 14.07
N GLY A 410 -4.53 -1.01 14.80
CA GLY A 410 -4.42 0.41 15.18
C GLY A 410 -5.09 1.34 14.17
N VAL A 411 -5.03 1.04 12.87
CA VAL A 411 -5.59 1.90 11.82
C VAL A 411 -7.05 1.58 11.51
N PHE A 412 -7.87 2.63 11.35
CA PHE A 412 -9.23 2.50 10.82
C PHE A 412 -9.22 2.35 9.30
N VAL A 413 -9.46 1.14 8.83
CA VAL A 413 -9.64 0.83 7.41
C VAL A 413 -11.14 0.89 7.07
N PRO A 414 -11.54 1.64 6.02
CA PRO A 414 -12.93 1.62 5.56
C PRO A 414 -13.22 0.29 4.85
N VAL A 415 -14.07 -0.53 5.45
CA VAL A 415 -14.58 -1.77 4.86
C VAL A 415 -15.97 -1.50 4.31
N TRP A 416 -16.17 -1.77 3.02
CA TRP A 416 -17.45 -1.56 2.35
C TRP A 416 -18.31 -2.81 2.48
N GLY A 417 -19.50 -2.65 3.06
CA GLY A 417 -20.46 -3.73 3.24
C GLY A 417 -21.89 -3.23 3.04
N PRO A 418 -22.89 -4.12 3.17
CA PRO A 418 -24.29 -3.71 3.17
C PRO A 418 -24.54 -2.66 4.26
N SER A 419 -25.32 -1.63 3.95
CA SER A 419 -25.90 -0.76 4.97
C SER A 419 -26.96 -1.49 5.79
N ALA A 420 -27.42 -0.87 6.87
CA ALA A 420 -28.63 -1.33 7.54
C ALA A 420 -29.80 -1.37 6.55
N CYS A 421 -30.67 -2.37 6.69
CA CYS A 421 -31.87 -2.50 5.89
C CYS A 421 -32.79 -1.30 6.16
N GLU A 422 -33.38 -0.73 5.11
CA GLU A 422 -34.30 0.40 5.22
C GLU A 422 -35.78 -0.03 5.14
N ASN A 423 -36.05 -1.31 4.89
CA ASN A 423 -37.40 -1.86 4.80
C ASN A 423 -38.00 -2.06 6.20
N ARG A 424 -39.02 -1.26 6.54
CA ARG A 424 -39.70 -1.27 7.86
C ARG A 424 -40.37 -2.58 8.22
N ASP A 425 -40.72 -3.38 7.22
CA ASP A 425 -41.38 -4.68 7.38
C ASP A 425 -40.36 -5.84 7.52
N CYS A 426 -39.05 -5.53 7.44
CA CYS A 426 -37.99 -6.52 7.59
C CYS A 426 -37.65 -6.74 9.08
N PRO A 427 -37.51 -7.99 9.56
CA PRO A 427 -37.07 -8.29 10.93
C PRO A 427 -35.73 -7.61 11.28
N ASP A 428 -34.76 -7.61 10.35
CA ASP A 428 -33.45 -6.95 10.52
C ASP A 428 -33.53 -5.42 10.66
N TYR A 429 -34.61 -4.79 10.20
CA TYR A 429 -34.84 -3.35 10.41
C TYR A 429 -35.11 -3.02 11.88
N ARG A 430 -35.78 -3.92 12.61
CA ARG A 430 -36.10 -3.75 14.04
C ARG A 430 -34.93 -4.08 14.97
N LEU A 431 -33.95 -4.82 14.46
CA LEU A 431 -32.80 -5.27 15.24
C LEU A 431 -31.60 -4.31 15.18
N ASP A 432 -31.64 -3.25 14.34
CA ASP A 432 -30.54 -2.28 14.24
C ASP A 432 -30.39 -1.46 15.55
N PRO A 433 -29.33 -1.69 16.35
CA PRO A 433 -29.13 -0.99 17.61
C PRO A 433 -28.90 0.53 17.43
N ARG A 434 -28.54 1.00 16.21
CA ARG A 434 -28.36 2.42 15.91
C ARG A 434 -29.67 3.22 15.86
N ARG A 435 -30.82 2.54 15.79
CA ARG A 435 -32.15 3.20 15.70
C ARG A 435 -32.95 3.18 17.00
N LYS A 436 -32.49 2.49 18.06
CA LYS A 436 -33.14 2.47 19.39
C LYS A 436 -33.12 3.82 20.12
N HIS A 437 -32.46 4.84 19.57
CA HIS A 437 -32.39 6.20 20.14
C HIS A 437 -32.95 7.30 19.21
N ALA A 438 -33.72 6.96 18.18
CA ALA A 438 -34.52 7.98 17.51
C ALA A 438 -35.72 8.33 18.40
N PRO A 439 -35.86 9.58 18.90
CA PRO A 439 -37.07 9.98 19.61
C PRO A 439 -38.26 9.84 18.66
N GLY A 440 -39.31 9.17 19.14
CA GLY A 440 -40.59 9.08 18.45
C GLY A 440 -41.12 10.48 18.14
N ARG A 441 -41.77 10.60 16.98
CA ARG A 441 -42.49 11.79 16.53
C ARG A 441 -43.50 12.29 17.55
#